data_AF-A0A7U6M2R8-F1
#
_entry.id   AF-A0A7U6M2R8-F1
#
_cell.length_a   1.000
_cell.length_b   1.000
_cell.length_c   1.000
_cell.angle_alpha   90.00
_cell.angle_beta   90.00
_cell.angle_gamma   90.00
#
_symmetry.space_group_name_H-M   'P 1'
#
loop_
_entity.id
_entity.type
_entity.pdbx_description
1 polymer ?
#
loop_
_entity_poly.entity_id
_entity_poly.type
_entity_poly.pdbx_seq_one_letter_code
_entity_poly.pdbx_strand_id
1 'polypeptide(L)'
;MTRQPLLVAALLVAMFGGAGCTSLSRMGQVAMDHTLPIGPPKDHPTQVAFSINASPTLNGNPNSLEVAAEEQHSTLEPSPYAVTLSAGDPYALTEKIVTLLEYLHEQFPAMSPVEVDEEGNDEPARSPLEESTPGSYDDPTVTLTLPHTTTVASEPVATPIAIKILQLRDDSLLRNTVYQLLDQDPAKALRSTYIRDDDYLLRPGQFKYIPFEPIHAETRFVAVIADYRGLEDASWRQVLRIPPRGRQIMLSVLVNDTHIVLKEED
;
A
#
# COMPACT_ATOMS: atom_id res chain seq x y z
N MET A 1 -30.77 77.96 -15.57
CA MET A 1 -29.92 77.35 -16.62
C MET A 1 -28.50 77.26 -16.05
N THR A 2 -28.15 76.14 -15.42
CA THR A 2 -27.32 75.04 -15.95
C THR A 2 -25.81 75.30 -15.92
N ARG A 3 -25.10 74.57 -15.04
CA ARG A 3 -23.82 73.82 -15.23
C ARG A 3 -22.82 74.00 -14.08
N GLN A 4 -22.87 73.09 -13.10
CA GLN A 4 -21.67 72.35 -12.68
C GLN A 4 -21.54 71.17 -13.66
N PRO A 5 -20.34 70.78 -14.16
CA PRO A 5 -19.65 69.66 -13.50
C PRO A 5 -18.16 69.54 -13.88
N LEU A 6 -17.21 70.05 -13.10
CA LEU A 6 -15.80 69.74 -13.36
C LEU A 6 -14.95 69.48 -12.11
N LEU A 7 -15.46 69.83 -10.93
CA LEU A 7 -14.71 69.66 -9.67
C LEU A 7 -15.14 68.46 -8.81
N VAL A 8 -16.23 67.77 -9.17
CA VAL A 8 -16.71 66.57 -8.42
C VAL A 8 -16.13 65.26 -8.98
N ALA A 9 -15.56 65.28 -10.20
CA ALA A 9 -15.07 64.07 -10.86
C ALA A 9 -13.68 63.59 -10.37
N ALA A 10 -12.92 64.43 -9.66
CA ALA A 10 -11.57 64.06 -9.20
C ALA A 10 -11.54 63.36 -7.83
N LEU A 11 -12.63 63.41 -7.05
CA LEU A 11 -12.68 62.76 -5.72
C LEU A 11 -13.28 61.34 -5.75
N LEU A 12 -13.79 60.88 -6.90
CA LEU A 12 -14.49 59.59 -7.02
C LEU A 12 -13.64 58.48 -7.66
N VAL A 13 -12.37 58.74 -7.97
CA VAL A 13 -11.45 57.77 -8.61
C VAL A 13 -10.45 57.15 -7.62
N ALA A 14 -10.39 57.61 -6.37
CA ALA A 14 -9.44 57.13 -5.36
C ALA A 14 -10.04 56.11 -4.36
N MET A 15 -11.04 55.33 -4.77
CA MET A 15 -11.75 54.35 -3.90
C MET A 15 -11.97 52.98 -4.58
N PHE A 16 -11.13 52.59 -5.53
CA PHE A 16 -11.13 51.24 -6.13
C PHE A 16 -9.81 50.49 -5.94
N GLY A 17 -9.08 50.80 -4.87
CA GLY A 17 -7.91 50.06 -4.43
C GLY A 17 -8.12 49.53 -3.03
N GLY A 18 -8.88 48.45 -2.87
CA GLY A 18 -9.13 47.90 -1.53
C GLY A 18 -9.98 46.65 -1.51
N ALA A 19 -9.30 45.50 -1.49
CA ALA A 19 -9.71 44.23 -0.89
C ALA A 19 -10.98 43.52 -1.42
N GLY A 20 -10.80 42.30 -1.94
CA GLY A 20 -11.87 41.30 -1.86
C GLY A 20 -12.04 40.30 -3.02
N CYS A 21 -11.10 40.12 -3.95
CA CYS A 21 -11.22 39.10 -4.98
C CYS A 21 -10.74 37.72 -4.49
N THR A 22 -11.46 37.07 -3.56
CA THR A 22 -11.27 35.63 -3.27
C THR A 22 -12.57 34.83 -3.22
N SER A 23 -13.74 35.48 -3.32
CA SER A 23 -15.04 34.80 -3.14
C SER A 23 -15.73 34.34 -4.43
N LEU A 24 -15.42 34.93 -5.59
CA LEU A 24 -16.23 34.74 -6.81
C LEU A 24 -15.76 33.58 -7.71
N SER A 25 -14.48 33.21 -7.66
CA SER A 25 -13.93 32.18 -8.57
C SER A 25 -14.39 30.75 -8.24
N ARG A 26 -14.83 30.48 -7.00
CA ARG A 26 -15.32 29.14 -6.60
C ARG A 26 -16.78 28.87 -6.94
N MET A 27 -17.60 29.90 -7.20
CA MET A 27 -19.02 29.69 -7.59
C MET A 27 -19.15 29.00 -8.95
N GLY A 28 -18.19 29.22 -9.87
CA GLY A 28 -18.17 28.55 -11.18
C GLY A 28 -17.70 27.09 -11.14
N GLN A 29 -16.83 26.73 -10.18
CA GLN A 29 -16.31 25.37 -10.06
C GLN A 29 -17.32 24.38 -9.46
N VAL A 30 -18.22 24.85 -8.57
CA VAL A 30 -19.26 23.99 -7.95
C VAL A 30 -20.35 23.58 -8.95
N ALA A 31 -20.57 24.35 -10.03
CA ALA A 31 -21.54 24.02 -11.07
C ALA A 31 -21.08 22.87 -12.01
N MET A 32 -19.80 22.48 -11.97
CA MET A 32 -19.22 21.47 -12.86
C MET A 32 -18.78 20.18 -12.15
N ASP A 33 -18.69 20.19 -10.81
CA ASP A 33 -18.37 18.99 -10.02
C ASP A 33 -19.18 18.98 -8.72
N HIS A 34 -20.29 18.24 -8.73
CA HIS A 34 -21.23 18.10 -7.61
C HIS A 34 -20.66 17.31 -6.41
N THR A 35 -19.42 16.82 -6.49
CA THR A 35 -18.80 16.05 -5.41
C THR A 35 -18.06 16.92 -4.38
N LEU A 36 -17.90 18.22 -4.66
CA LEU A 36 -17.20 19.15 -3.76
C LEU A 36 -18.12 19.62 -2.62
N PRO A 37 -17.81 19.33 -1.35
CA PRO A 37 -18.60 19.78 -0.21
C PRO A 37 -18.59 21.31 -0.08
N ILE A 38 -19.76 21.86 0.23
CA ILE A 38 -20.03 23.29 0.27
C ILE A 38 -19.90 23.78 1.72
N GLY A 39 -18.82 24.48 2.04
CA GLY A 39 -18.61 25.05 3.37
C GLY A 39 -17.14 25.38 3.64
N PRO A 40 -16.83 26.09 4.74
CA PRO A 40 -15.47 26.18 5.25
C PRO A 40 -14.89 24.77 5.48
N PRO A 41 -13.59 24.51 5.22
CA PRO A 41 -12.98 23.18 5.36
C PRO A 41 -13.20 22.53 6.73
N LYS A 42 -13.28 23.34 7.80
CA LYS A 42 -13.58 22.93 9.18
C LYS A 42 -14.97 22.33 9.40
N ASP A 43 -15.90 22.59 8.49
CA ASP A 43 -17.31 22.17 8.60
C ASP A 43 -17.58 20.88 7.81
N HIS A 44 -16.61 20.41 7.02
CA HIS A 44 -16.70 19.13 6.31
C HIS A 44 -16.54 17.96 7.28
N PRO A 45 -17.21 16.82 7.04
CA PRO A 45 -16.93 15.59 7.78
C PRO A 45 -15.46 15.21 7.56
N THR A 46 -14.81 14.69 8.60
CA THR A 46 -13.47 14.15 8.44
C THR A 46 -13.51 13.02 7.42
N GLN A 47 -12.53 12.96 6.53
CA GLN A 47 -12.37 11.84 5.60
C GLN A 47 -11.22 10.97 6.07
N VAL A 48 -11.42 9.66 6.03
CA VAL A 48 -10.41 8.69 6.44
C VAL A 48 -10.12 7.76 5.27
N ALA A 49 -8.84 7.57 4.97
CA ALA A 49 -8.34 6.53 4.09
C ALA A 49 -7.56 5.50 4.92
N PHE A 50 -7.47 4.27 4.43
CA PHE A 50 -6.73 3.21 5.12
C PHE A 50 -5.69 2.57 4.20
N SER A 51 -4.46 2.44 4.70
CA SER A 51 -3.40 1.61 4.11
C SER A 51 -3.24 0.35 4.97
N ILE A 52 -3.75 -0.78 4.48
CA ILE A 52 -3.74 -2.04 5.22
C ILE A 52 -2.61 -2.91 4.67
N ASN A 53 -1.71 -3.35 5.54
CA ASN A 53 -0.59 -4.23 5.20
C ASN A 53 -0.63 -5.48 6.09
N ALA A 54 -0.76 -6.65 5.45
CA ALA A 54 -0.74 -7.94 6.11
C ALA A 54 0.64 -8.61 5.97
N SER A 55 1.19 -9.10 7.08
CA SER A 55 2.44 -9.87 7.09
C SER A 55 2.38 -11.11 6.17
N PRO A 56 3.49 -11.52 5.52
CA PRO A 56 3.55 -12.79 4.78
C PRO A 56 3.40 -14.02 5.69
N THR A 57 3.71 -13.90 6.99
CA THR A 57 3.58 -14.97 7.99
C THR A 57 2.26 -14.88 8.79
N LEU A 58 1.27 -14.17 8.26
CA LEU A 58 0.02 -13.83 8.93
C LEU A 58 -0.76 -15.07 9.42
N ASN A 59 -1.22 -15.00 10.67
CA ASN A 59 -2.17 -15.96 11.27
C ASN A 59 -1.77 -17.42 11.03
N GLY A 60 -0.47 -17.70 11.15
CA GLY A 60 0.10 -19.00 10.85
C GLY A 60 -0.52 -20.11 11.69
N ASN A 61 -0.82 -21.25 11.07
CA ASN A 61 -1.31 -22.40 11.80
C ASN A 61 -0.12 -23.21 12.38
N PRO A 62 0.01 -23.34 13.72
CA PRO A 62 1.14 -24.04 14.35
C PRO A 62 1.12 -25.56 14.14
N ASN A 63 -0.03 -26.12 13.77
CA ASN A 63 -0.19 -27.53 13.42
C ASN A 63 -0.14 -27.75 11.90
N SER A 64 0.33 -26.77 11.12
CA SER A 64 0.54 -26.99 9.70
C SER A 64 1.69 -27.96 9.54
N LEU A 65 1.35 -29.16 9.09
CA LEU A 65 2.32 -29.92 8.32
C LEU A 65 2.57 -29.05 7.10
N GLU A 66 3.83 -28.73 6.86
CA GLU A 66 4.26 -28.34 5.53
C GLU A 66 3.67 -29.42 4.62
N VAL A 67 2.62 -29.08 3.86
CA VAL A 67 2.56 -29.65 2.51
C VAL A 67 3.87 -29.12 2.01
N ALA A 68 4.91 -29.97 2.02
CA ALA A 68 6.17 -29.70 1.37
C ALA A 68 5.70 -28.98 0.13
N ALA A 69 5.96 -27.67 0.04
CA ALA A 69 5.70 -26.95 -1.18
C ALA A 69 6.37 -27.89 -2.16
N GLU A 70 5.56 -28.61 -2.97
CA GLU A 70 6.11 -29.50 -3.98
C GLU A 70 7.14 -28.61 -4.57
N GLU A 71 8.41 -28.95 -4.36
CA GLU A 71 9.45 -27.99 -4.61
C GLU A 71 9.26 -27.76 -6.09
N GLN A 72 8.61 -26.64 -6.42
CA GLN A 72 8.73 -26.00 -7.68
C GLN A 72 10.11 -25.33 -7.55
N HIS A 73 11.16 -26.11 -7.23
CA HIS A 73 12.06 -26.52 -8.29
C HIS A 73 11.20 -26.66 -9.55
N SER A 74 10.93 -25.52 -10.20
CA SER A 74 11.00 -25.47 -11.63
C SER A 74 12.29 -26.17 -11.91
N THR A 75 12.19 -27.48 -12.17
CA THR A 75 13.18 -28.27 -12.85
C THR A 75 13.11 -27.65 -14.24
N LEU A 76 13.62 -26.42 -14.35
CA LEU A 76 14.01 -25.83 -15.60
C LEU A 76 14.96 -26.89 -16.11
N GLU A 77 14.52 -27.60 -17.15
CA GLU A 77 15.38 -28.55 -17.83
C GLU A 77 16.73 -27.87 -18.01
N PRO A 78 17.85 -28.54 -17.69
CA PRO A 78 19.15 -27.91 -17.61
C PRO A 78 19.44 -27.21 -18.93
N SER A 79 19.17 -25.90 -18.98
CA SER A 79 19.49 -25.10 -20.12
C SER A 79 21.00 -24.91 -20.07
N PRO A 80 21.69 -24.87 -21.21
CA PRO A 80 23.15 -24.78 -21.25
C PRO A 80 23.72 -23.51 -20.58
N TYR A 81 22.85 -22.60 -20.13
CA TYR A 81 23.19 -21.32 -19.50
C TYR A 81 22.65 -21.17 -18.06
N ALA A 82 22.08 -22.22 -17.45
CA ALA A 82 21.62 -22.16 -16.07
C ALA A 82 22.79 -22.26 -15.07
N VAL A 83 22.87 -21.32 -14.10
CA VAL A 83 23.90 -21.32 -13.06
C VAL A 83 23.27 -21.22 -11.67
N THR A 84 23.62 -22.15 -10.78
CA THR A 84 23.22 -22.12 -9.36
C THR A 84 24.42 -21.73 -8.49
N LEU A 85 24.31 -20.63 -7.75
CA LEU A 85 25.34 -20.17 -6.82
C LEU A 85 24.86 -20.30 -5.37
N SER A 86 25.71 -20.82 -4.49
CA SER A 86 25.45 -20.90 -3.05
C SER A 86 26.73 -20.68 -2.26
N ALA A 87 26.66 -19.93 -1.17
CA ALA A 87 27.81 -19.61 -0.31
C ALA A 87 27.37 -19.54 1.17
N GLY A 88 28.28 -19.86 2.09
CA GLY A 88 28.02 -19.85 3.54
C GLY A 88 28.21 -18.49 4.22
N ASP A 89 28.78 -17.52 3.52
CA ASP A 89 29.04 -16.18 4.01
C ASP A 89 29.15 -15.18 2.82
N PRO A 90 28.95 -13.87 3.06
CA PRO A 90 28.91 -12.86 2.00
C PRO A 90 30.25 -12.64 1.29
N TYR A 91 31.38 -12.90 1.94
CA TYR A 91 32.69 -12.80 1.30
C TYR A 91 32.89 -13.95 0.30
N ALA A 92 32.58 -15.18 0.73
CA ALA A 92 32.63 -16.35 -0.15
C ALA A 92 31.67 -16.26 -1.34
N LEU A 93 30.52 -15.58 -1.17
CA LEU A 93 29.61 -15.32 -2.29
C LEU A 93 30.27 -14.39 -3.32
N THR A 94 30.90 -13.31 -2.84
CA THR A 94 31.53 -12.31 -3.71
C THR A 94 32.65 -12.93 -4.54
N GLU A 95 33.51 -13.75 -3.93
CA GLU A 95 34.57 -14.49 -4.64
C GLU A 95 34.02 -15.41 -5.74
N LYS A 96 32.93 -16.14 -5.44
CA LYS A 96 32.27 -17.02 -6.41
C LYS A 96 31.63 -16.25 -7.57
N ILE A 97 31.04 -15.10 -7.30
CA ILE A 97 30.47 -14.23 -8.34
C ILE A 97 31.58 -13.67 -9.24
N VAL A 98 32.68 -13.21 -8.66
CA VAL A 98 33.83 -12.69 -9.41
C VAL A 98 34.43 -13.78 -10.31
N THR A 99 34.61 -14.98 -9.79
CA THR A 99 35.15 -16.11 -10.55
C THR A 99 34.23 -16.50 -11.71
N LEU A 100 32.91 -16.50 -11.48
CA LEU A 100 31.93 -16.76 -12.55
C LEU A 100 31.98 -15.68 -13.63
N LEU A 101 32.09 -14.41 -13.24
CA LEU A 101 32.18 -13.30 -14.18
C LEU A 101 33.44 -13.41 -15.05
N GLU A 102 34.59 -13.71 -14.44
CA GLU A 102 35.84 -13.94 -15.18
C GLU A 102 35.71 -15.11 -16.15
N TYR A 103 35.15 -16.24 -15.70
CA TYR A 103 34.90 -17.40 -16.55
C TYR A 103 34.01 -17.07 -17.76
N LEU A 104 32.93 -16.31 -17.55
CA LEU A 104 32.03 -15.90 -18.64
C LEU A 104 32.72 -14.95 -19.62
N HIS A 105 33.51 -13.99 -19.14
CA HIS A 105 34.27 -13.09 -20.01
C HIS A 105 35.35 -13.80 -20.82
N GLU A 106 35.98 -14.84 -20.26
CA GLU A 106 37.06 -15.59 -20.91
C GLU A 106 36.52 -16.61 -21.93
N GLN A 107 35.41 -17.29 -21.62
CA GLN A 107 34.79 -18.29 -22.51
C GLN A 107 33.85 -17.67 -23.56
N PHE A 108 33.18 -16.57 -23.23
CA PHE A 108 32.22 -15.88 -24.09
C PHE A 108 32.54 -14.38 -24.13
N PRO A 109 33.65 -13.98 -24.78
CA PRO A 109 33.93 -12.57 -24.97
C PRO A 109 32.75 -11.93 -25.71
N ALA A 110 32.26 -10.79 -25.21
CA ALA A 110 31.14 -10.06 -25.81
C ALA A 110 31.54 -9.48 -27.18
N MET A 111 31.66 -10.33 -28.19
CA MET A 111 31.76 -9.94 -29.59
C MET A 111 30.37 -10.04 -30.21
N SER A 112 29.83 -8.88 -30.63
CA SER A 112 28.72 -8.83 -31.56
C SER A 112 29.16 -9.51 -32.86
N PRO A 113 28.44 -10.51 -33.39
CA PRO A 113 28.81 -11.14 -34.65
C PRO A 113 28.50 -10.14 -35.77
N VAL A 114 29.49 -9.37 -36.18
CA VAL A 114 29.49 -8.72 -37.49
C VAL A 114 30.36 -9.60 -38.37
N GLU A 115 29.74 -10.58 -39.02
CA GLU A 115 30.36 -11.23 -40.18
C GLU A 115 30.45 -10.17 -41.27
N VAL A 116 31.68 -9.78 -41.63
CA VAL A 116 31.95 -8.89 -42.76
C VAL A 116 32.01 -9.78 -43.99
N ASP A 117 30.86 -10.07 -44.61
CA ASP A 117 30.84 -10.70 -45.92
C ASP A 117 31.29 -9.67 -46.97
N GLU A 118 32.53 -9.83 -47.44
CA GLU A 118 33.07 -9.14 -48.61
C GLU A 118 32.47 -9.71 -49.90
N GLU A 119 31.15 -9.67 -50.08
CA GLU A 119 30.53 -9.79 -51.42
C GLU A 119 29.01 -9.54 -51.35
N GLY A 120 28.60 -8.35 -51.78
CA GLY A 120 27.35 -8.09 -52.48
C GLY A 120 26.03 -8.66 -51.94
N ASN A 121 25.23 -7.75 -51.36
CA ASN A 121 23.76 -7.76 -51.32
C ASN A 121 23.10 -8.79 -50.38
N ASP A 122 22.86 -8.39 -49.13
CA ASP A 122 21.52 -8.19 -48.53
C ASP A 122 21.70 -7.60 -47.11
N GLU A 123 20.68 -6.91 -46.59
CA GLU A 123 20.73 -6.16 -45.32
C GLU A 123 21.28 -6.99 -44.14
N PRO A 124 22.09 -6.40 -43.23
CA PRO A 124 22.61 -7.14 -42.08
C PRO A 124 21.44 -7.66 -41.25
N ALA A 125 21.43 -8.97 -41.00
CA ALA A 125 20.50 -9.61 -40.09
C ALA A 125 20.67 -8.96 -38.70
N ARG A 126 19.77 -8.06 -38.35
CA ARG A 126 19.72 -7.47 -37.01
C ARG A 126 19.41 -8.59 -36.02
N SER A 127 20.20 -8.70 -34.95
CA SER A 127 19.86 -9.53 -33.80
C SER A 127 18.41 -9.23 -33.37
N PRO A 128 17.64 -10.23 -32.92
CA PRO A 128 16.40 -9.96 -32.22
C PRO A 128 16.73 -9.02 -31.07
N LEU A 129 16.27 -7.77 -31.14
CA LEU A 129 16.32 -6.87 -30.00
C LEU A 129 15.28 -7.41 -29.03
N GLU A 130 15.69 -8.28 -28.10
CA GLU A 130 14.98 -8.35 -26.84
C GLU A 130 15.15 -6.97 -26.19
N GLU A 131 14.03 -6.29 -26.01
CA GLU A 131 13.96 -4.96 -25.42
C GLU A 131 14.19 -5.08 -23.91
N SER A 132 15.42 -5.37 -23.51
CA SER A 132 15.85 -5.26 -22.12
C SER A 132 16.02 -3.77 -21.80
N THR A 133 14.91 -3.12 -21.42
CA THR A 133 14.94 -1.73 -20.95
C THR A 133 15.83 -1.61 -19.70
N PRO A 134 16.79 -0.67 -19.65
CA PRO A 134 17.63 -0.49 -18.47
C PRO A 134 16.78 -0.23 -17.22
N GLY A 135 16.92 -1.08 -16.19
CA GLY A 135 16.18 -0.97 -14.92
C GLY A 135 15.00 -1.94 -14.74
N SER A 136 14.71 -2.80 -15.72
CA SER A 136 13.77 -3.92 -15.56
C SER A 136 14.51 -5.15 -15.02
N TYR A 137 14.26 -5.51 -13.76
CA TYR A 137 14.77 -6.74 -13.15
C TYR A 137 13.79 -7.93 -13.26
N ASP A 138 12.62 -7.72 -13.87
CA ASP A 138 11.62 -8.75 -14.18
C ASP A 138 11.97 -9.52 -15.47
N ASP A 139 13.24 -9.88 -15.63
CA ASP A 139 13.66 -10.79 -16.69
C ASP A 139 13.39 -12.24 -16.21
N PRO A 140 12.46 -12.99 -16.85
CA PRO A 140 12.10 -14.33 -16.40
C PRO A 140 13.25 -15.34 -16.47
N THR A 141 14.38 -14.96 -17.09
CA THR A 141 15.54 -15.81 -17.30
C THR A 141 16.57 -15.74 -16.17
N VAL A 142 16.45 -14.77 -15.24
CA VAL A 142 17.39 -14.59 -14.12
C VAL A 142 16.67 -14.70 -12.78
N THR A 143 16.53 -15.94 -12.27
CA THR A 143 15.99 -16.18 -10.93
C THR A 143 17.12 -16.19 -9.89
N LEU A 144 17.30 -15.10 -9.15
CA LEU A 144 18.16 -15.10 -7.95
C LEU A 144 17.40 -15.69 -6.75
N THR A 145 17.67 -16.96 -6.44
CA THR A 145 17.19 -17.57 -5.20
C THR A 145 18.23 -17.36 -4.10
N LEU A 146 17.94 -16.48 -3.15
CA LEU A 146 18.76 -16.32 -1.94
C LEU A 146 18.58 -17.57 -1.07
N PRO A 147 19.66 -18.24 -0.60
CA PRO A 147 19.51 -19.30 0.37
C PRO A 147 18.94 -18.70 1.65
N HIS A 148 17.69 -19.03 1.96
CA HIS A 148 17.20 -18.86 3.32
C HIS A 148 18.02 -19.81 4.18
N THR A 149 18.68 -19.30 5.22
CA THR A 149 19.28 -20.15 6.26
C THR A 149 18.15 -20.96 6.87
N THR A 150 17.95 -22.18 6.37
CA THR A 150 16.96 -23.11 6.87
C THR A 150 17.39 -23.59 8.25
N THR A 151 17.08 -22.81 9.28
CA THR A 151 16.74 -23.43 10.55
C THR A 151 15.35 -24.00 10.32
N VAL A 152 15.26 -25.32 10.15
CA VAL A 152 14.01 -26.07 9.98
C VAL A 152 13.20 -25.97 11.27
N ALA A 153 12.60 -24.81 11.51
CA ALA A 153 11.43 -24.67 12.34
C ALA A 153 10.27 -24.77 11.36
N SER A 154 9.33 -25.69 11.58
CA SER A 154 8.12 -25.80 10.79
C SER A 154 7.47 -24.41 10.71
N GLU A 155 7.64 -23.71 9.59
CA GLU A 155 7.10 -22.37 9.48
C GLU A 155 5.59 -22.51 9.39
N PRO A 156 4.84 -21.86 10.30
CA PRO A 156 3.41 -22.04 10.35
C PRO A 156 2.81 -21.47 9.05
N VAL A 157 2.12 -22.32 8.29
CA VAL A 157 1.50 -21.91 7.01
C VAL A 157 0.57 -20.73 7.27
N ALA A 158 0.87 -19.61 6.62
CA ALA A 158 0.13 -18.38 6.76
C ALA A 158 -1.30 -18.53 6.22
N THR A 159 -2.28 -18.00 6.95
CA THR A 159 -3.70 -18.14 6.58
C THR A 159 -4.37 -16.77 6.40
N PRO A 160 -5.38 -16.67 5.54
CA PRO A 160 -6.17 -15.45 5.42
C PRO A 160 -6.83 -15.07 6.77
N ILE A 161 -7.00 -13.78 6.99
CA ILE A 161 -7.63 -13.24 8.20
C ILE A 161 -8.74 -12.26 7.82
N ALA A 162 -9.86 -12.30 8.56
CA ALA A 162 -10.88 -11.28 8.48
C ALA A 162 -10.55 -10.14 9.46
N ILE A 163 -10.69 -8.90 9.00
CA ILE A 163 -10.63 -7.71 9.84
C ILE A 163 -11.92 -6.91 9.71
N LYS A 164 -12.33 -6.29 10.82
CA LYS A 164 -13.46 -5.36 10.89
C LYS A 164 -12.95 -4.00 11.31
N ILE A 165 -13.27 -2.97 10.53
CA ILE A 165 -13.02 -1.58 10.89
C ILE A 165 -14.32 -1.01 11.45
N LEU A 166 -14.29 -0.57 12.71
CA LEU A 166 -15.44 -0.06 13.45
C LEU A 166 -15.33 1.46 13.62
N GLN A 167 -16.40 2.17 13.33
CA GLN A 167 -16.58 3.58 13.71
C GLN A 167 -17.38 3.66 15.00
N LEU A 168 -16.84 4.35 16.00
CA LEU A 168 -17.38 4.38 17.35
C LEU A 168 -17.53 5.81 17.88
N ARG A 169 -18.58 6.01 18.68
CA ARG A 169 -18.79 7.23 19.48
C ARG A 169 -17.88 7.25 20.71
N ASP A 170 -17.65 6.09 21.31
CA ASP A 170 -16.86 5.89 22.53
C ASP A 170 -16.18 4.50 22.51
N ASP A 171 -15.00 4.39 23.11
CA ASP A 171 -14.20 3.16 23.13
C ASP A 171 -14.41 2.30 24.39
N SER A 172 -15.10 2.79 25.41
CA SER A 172 -15.24 2.12 26.71
C SER A 172 -15.90 0.75 26.59
N LEU A 173 -16.96 0.61 25.80
CA LEU A 173 -17.63 -0.67 25.63
C LEU A 173 -16.77 -1.67 24.85
N LEU A 174 -16.07 -1.22 23.81
CA LEU A 174 -15.17 -2.08 23.04
C LEU A 174 -14.05 -2.64 23.93
N ARG A 175 -13.48 -1.80 24.82
CA ARG A 175 -12.41 -2.24 25.73
C ARG A 175 -12.84 -3.29 26.75
N ASN A 176 -14.12 -3.32 27.09
CA ASN A 176 -14.69 -4.22 28.10
C ASN A 176 -15.47 -5.40 27.48
N THR A 177 -15.42 -5.57 26.16
CA THR A 177 -16.11 -6.63 25.42
C THR A 177 -15.15 -7.72 24.96
N VAL A 178 -15.66 -8.94 24.82
CA VAL A 178 -14.92 -10.09 24.27
C VAL A 178 -15.15 -10.24 22.77
N TYR A 179 -14.16 -10.82 22.07
CA TYR A 179 -14.21 -11.00 20.62
C TYR A 179 -15.48 -11.71 20.14
N GLN A 180 -15.89 -12.80 20.81
CA GLN A 180 -17.05 -13.61 20.42
C GLN A 180 -18.37 -12.83 20.32
N LEU A 181 -18.54 -11.78 21.13
CA LEU A 181 -19.72 -10.92 21.06
C LEU A 181 -19.65 -9.94 19.89
N LEU A 182 -18.44 -9.47 19.56
CA LEU A 182 -18.20 -8.56 18.43
C LEU A 182 -18.30 -9.28 17.09
N ASP A 183 -17.90 -10.56 17.04
CA ASP A 183 -18.01 -11.38 15.84
C ASP A 183 -19.48 -11.71 15.51
N GLN A 184 -20.29 -12.01 16.53
CA GLN A 184 -21.72 -12.28 16.35
C GLN A 184 -22.52 -11.04 15.95
N ASP A 185 -22.44 -9.98 16.75
CA ASP A 185 -23.20 -8.75 16.52
C ASP A 185 -22.52 -7.56 17.23
N PRO A 186 -21.68 -6.79 16.51
CA PRO A 186 -20.97 -5.66 17.09
C PRO A 186 -21.94 -4.54 17.52
N ALA A 187 -23.06 -4.35 16.80
CA ALA A 187 -24.05 -3.34 17.13
C ALA A 187 -24.75 -3.65 18.45
N LYS A 188 -25.06 -4.93 18.72
CA LYS A 188 -25.65 -5.35 19.98
C LYS A 188 -24.65 -5.30 21.14
N ALA A 189 -23.40 -5.69 20.90
CA ALA A 189 -22.35 -5.69 21.92
C ALA A 189 -21.99 -4.27 22.38
N LEU A 190 -21.86 -3.35 21.43
CA LEU A 190 -21.44 -1.97 21.67
C LEU A 190 -22.62 -1.00 21.84
N ARG A 191 -23.85 -1.43 21.58
CA ARG A 191 -25.07 -0.67 21.84
C ARG A 191 -25.00 0.73 21.21
N SER A 192 -25.18 1.79 22.01
CA SER A 192 -25.20 3.19 21.54
C SER A 192 -23.82 3.75 21.17
N THR A 193 -22.72 3.02 21.41
CA THR A 193 -21.38 3.47 21.02
C THR A 193 -21.00 3.03 19.61
N TYR A 194 -21.70 2.05 19.04
CA TYR A 194 -21.51 1.61 17.67
C TYR A 194 -22.18 2.57 16.68
N ILE A 195 -21.51 2.82 15.55
CA ILE A 195 -22.02 3.65 14.46
C ILE A 195 -22.06 2.85 13.17
N ARG A 196 -20.93 2.28 12.76
CA ARG A 196 -20.77 1.53 11.51
C ARG A 196 -19.61 0.53 11.63
N ASP A 197 -19.67 -0.55 10.87
CA ASP A 197 -18.54 -1.42 10.62
C ASP A 197 -18.34 -1.68 9.12
N ASP A 198 -17.10 -2.00 8.76
CA ASP A 198 -16.68 -2.37 7.43
C ASP A 198 -15.83 -3.66 7.50
N ASP A 199 -16.24 -4.68 6.75
CA ASP A 199 -15.66 -6.02 6.74
C ASP A 199 -14.64 -6.22 5.61
N TYR A 200 -13.46 -6.75 5.94
CA TYR A 200 -12.41 -7.03 4.96
C TYR A 200 -11.73 -8.37 5.19
N LEU A 201 -11.49 -9.09 4.10
CA LEU A 201 -10.66 -10.29 4.08
C LEU A 201 -9.27 -9.94 3.54
N LEU A 202 -8.23 -10.30 4.29
CA LEU A 202 -6.84 -10.08 3.93
C LEU A 202 -6.13 -11.42 3.71
N ARG A 203 -5.33 -11.50 2.65
CA ARG A 203 -4.42 -12.61 2.39
C ARG A 203 -3.04 -12.33 3.01
N PRO A 204 -2.26 -13.36 3.34
CA PRO A 204 -0.87 -13.18 3.77
C PRO A 204 -0.07 -12.38 2.73
N GLY A 205 0.70 -11.40 3.17
CA GLY A 205 1.50 -10.51 2.32
C GLY A 205 0.68 -9.48 1.51
N GLN A 206 -0.64 -9.43 1.70
CA GLN A 206 -1.49 -8.53 0.92
C GLN A 206 -1.42 -7.09 1.42
N PHE A 207 -1.23 -6.18 0.48
CA PHE A 207 -1.51 -4.76 0.67
C PHE A 207 -2.89 -4.41 0.13
N LYS A 208 -3.67 -3.64 0.90
CA LYS A 208 -4.98 -3.14 0.51
C LYS A 208 -5.13 -1.66 0.86
N TYR A 209 -5.47 -0.86 -0.14
CA TYR A 209 -5.77 0.55 0.02
C TYR A 209 -7.28 0.81 -0.02
N ILE A 210 -7.78 1.57 0.94
CA ILE A 210 -9.16 2.05 1.00
C ILE A 210 -9.12 3.57 0.80
N PRO A 211 -9.80 4.12 -0.22
CA PRO A 211 -9.78 5.54 -0.51
C PRO A 211 -10.46 6.37 0.58
N PHE A 212 -10.23 7.69 0.56
CA PHE A 212 -10.82 8.62 1.51
C PHE A 212 -12.35 8.57 1.50
N GLU A 213 -12.94 8.17 2.62
CA GLU A 213 -14.38 8.16 2.82
C GLU A 213 -14.78 9.10 3.98
N PRO A 214 -15.85 9.90 3.84
CA PRO A 214 -16.35 10.70 4.95
C PRO A 214 -16.85 9.84 6.10
N ILE A 215 -16.35 10.10 7.31
CA ILE A 215 -16.83 9.44 8.53
C ILE A 215 -18.13 10.06 9.01
N HIS A 216 -18.87 9.31 9.84
CA HIS A 216 -20.07 9.83 10.46
C HIS A 216 -19.76 10.98 11.43
N ALA A 217 -20.65 11.98 11.52
CA ALA A 217 -20.44 13.19 12.31
C ALA A 217 -20.29 12.93 13.83
N GLU A 218 -20.74 11.76 14.30
CA GLU A 218 -20.64 11.33 15.70
C GLU A 218 -19.43 10.41 15.97
N THR A 219 -18.67 10.03 14.93
CA THR A 219 -17.48 9.18 15.07
C THR A 219 -16.37 9.93 15.78
N ARG A 220 -15.93 9.39 16.92
CA ARG A 220 -14.83 9.93 17.74
C ARG A 220 -13.64 8.98 17.76
N PHE A 221 -13.90 7.70 17.54
CA PHE A 221 -12.90 6.64 17.58
C PHE A 221 -13.08 5.73 16.37
N VAL A 222 -11.95 5.30 15.82
CA VAL A 222 -11.89 4.21 14.84
C VAL A 222 -11.19 3.06 15.52
N ALA A 223 -11.80 1.88 15.45
CA ALA A 223 -11.21 0.65 15.95
C ALA A 223 -11.02 -0.34 14.81
N VAL A 224 -10.00 -1.17 14.91
CA VAL A 224 -9.82 -2.31 14.02
C VAL A 224 -9.73 -3.55 14.89
N ILE A 225 -10.52 -4.56 14.54
CA ILE A 225 -10.48 -5.88 15.16
C ILE A 225 -10.12 -6.93 14.10
N ALA A 226 -9.39 -7.96 14.49
CA ALA A 226 -8.92 -9.01 13.61
C ALA A 226 -9.20 -10.40 14.18
N ASP A 227 -9.61 -11.33 13.32
CA ASP A 227 -9.96 -12.71 13.68
C ASP A 227 -8.73 -13.62 13.77
N TYR A 228 -7.89 -13.39 14.79
CA TYR A 228 -6.73 -14.24 15.01
C TYR A 228 -7.15 -15.64 15.49
N ARG A 229 -6.44 -16.68 15.05
CA ARG A 229 -6.67 -18.05 15.56
C ARG A 229 -6.36 -18.17 17.06
N GLY A 230 -5.37 -17.42 17.55
CA GLY A 230 -4.93 -17.40 18.93
C GLY A 230 -5.29 -16.12 19.66
N LEU A 231 -6.59 -15.83 19.83
CA LEU A 231 -7.09 -14.59 20.45
C LEU A 231 -6.58 -14.34 21.89
N GLU A 232 -6.15 -15.39 22.60
CA GLU A 232 -5.67 -15.27 23.98
C GLU A 232 -4.29 -14.61 24.07
N ASP A 233 -3.39 -14.96 23.15
CA ASP A 233 -2.03 -14.42 23.08
C ASP A 233 -1.91 -13.25 22.10
N ALA A 234 -2.91 -13.07 21.24
CA ALA A 234 -2.90 -12.04 20.20
C ALA A 234 -3.56 -10.73 20.65
N SER A 235 -2.93 -9.60 20.35
CA SER A 235 -3.56 -8.28 20.46
C SER A 235 -4.46 -8.04 19.24
N TRP A 236 -5.65 -8.63 19.29
CA TRP A 236 -6.63 -8.65 18.20
C TRP A 236 -7.40 -7.34 17.99
N ARG A 237 -7.25 -6.35 18.87
CA ARG A 237 -7.96 -5.06 18.80
C ARG A 237 -7.04 -3.88 18.98
N GLN A 238 -7.28 -2.84 18.19
CA GLN A 238 -6.65 -1.54 18.35
C GLN A 238 -7.64 -0.40 18.14
N VAL A 239 -7.50 0.68 18.89
CA VAL A 239 -8.39 1.86 18.84
C VAL A 239 -7.58 3.13 18.70
N LEU A 240 -8.02 4.01 17.81
CA LEU A 240 -7.45 5.33 17.61
C LEU A 240 -8.54 6.41 17.74
N ARG A 241 -8.23 7.49 18.46
CA ARG A 241 -9.10 8.65 18.56
C ARG A 241 -8.89 9.56 17.37
N ILE A 242 -9.98 9.93 16.69
CA ILE A 242 -9.93 10.83 15.53
C ILE A 242 -10.88 12.02 15.72
N PRO A 243 -10.53 13.19 15.17
CA PRO A 243 -11.43 14.33 15.16
C PRO A 243 -12.57 14.14 14.13
N PRO A 244 -13.83 14.46 14.49
CA PRO A 244 -15.00 14.20 13.65
C PRO A 244 -15.15 15.13 12.43
N ARG A 245 -14.47 16.28 12.43
CA ARG A 245 -14.65 17.31 11.38
C ARG A 245 -13.34 17.92 10.92
N GLY A 246 -13.33 18.28 9.64
CA GLY A 246 -12.37 19.19 9.02
C GLY A 246 -10.96 18.64 8.82
N ARG A 247 -10.78 17.32 8.83
CA ARG A 247 -9.50 16.68 8.54
C ARG A 247 -9.62 15.61 7.46
N GLN A 248 -8.56 15.45 6.69
CA GLN A 248 -8.33 14.24 5.90
C GLN A 248 -7.19 13.50 6.59
N ILE A 249 -7.40 12.24 6.93
CA ILE A 249 -6.47 11.46 7.74
C ILE A 249 -6.20 10.15 7.01
N MET A 250 -4.92 9.82 6.81
CA MET A 250 -4.51 8.51 6.34
C MET A 250 -4.19 7.64 7.55
N LEU A 251 -4.78 6.45 7.62
CA LEU A 251 -4.57 5.50 8.70
C LEU A 251 -3.83 4.27 8.19
N SER A 252 -2.70 3.95 8.81
CA SER A 252 -1.96 2.73 8.52
C SER A 252 -2.40 1.62 9.48
N VAL A 253 -2.81 0.48 8.90
CA VAL A 253 -3.20 -0.74 9.59
C VAL A 253 -2.19 -1.82 9.26
N LEU A 254 -1.31 -2.13 10.21
CA LEU A 254 -0.37 -3.23 10.10
C LEU A 254 -0.92 -4.45 10.82
N VAL A 255 -1.12 -5.54 10.08
CA VAL A 255 -1.61 -6.81 10.61
C VAL A 255 -0.46 -7.80 10.65
N ASN A 256 0.09 -8.01 11.84
CA ASN A 256 1.17 -8.98 12.08
C ASN A 256 0.59 -10.36 12.42
N ASP A 257 1.47 -11.28 12.80
CA ASP A 257 1.17 -12.64 13.22
C ASP A 257 0.32 -12.72 14.51
N THR A 258 0.58 -11.83 15.46
CA THR A 258 0.07 -11.87 16.84
C THR A 258 -0.54 -10.55 17.30
N HIS A 259 -0.44 -9.49 16.52
CA HIS A 259 -0.97 -8.19 16.94
C HIS A 259 -1.31 -7.31 15.74
N ILE A 260 -2.29 -6.44 15.96
CA ILE A 260 -2.66 -5.39 15.01
C ILE A 260 -2.20 -4.02 15.51
N VAL A 261 -1.68 -3.22 14.59
CA VAL A 261 -1.27 -1.84 14.86
C VAL A 261 -2.06 -0.92 13.95
N LEU A 262 -2.71 0.08 14.56
CA LEU A 262 -3.41 1.16 13.88
C LEU A 262 -2.75 2.47 14.30
N LYS A 263 -2.27 3.23 13.32
CA LYS A 263 -1.63 4.53 13.51
C LYS A 263 -2.10 5.51 12.44
N GLU A 264 -2.05 6.79 12.78
CA GLU A 264 -2.11 7.84 11.77
C GLU A 264 -0.77 7.89 11.01
N GLU A 265 -0.83 8.01 9.69
CA GLU A 265 0.33 8.20 8.81
C GLU A 265 0.70 9.70 8.79
N ASP A 266 1.97 10.02 9.06
CA ASP A 266 2.51 11.39 9.14
C ASP A 266 2.78 12.02 7.76
#